data_AF-W4L9R1-F1
#
_entry.id   AF-W4L9R1-F1
#
_cell.length_a   1.000
_cell.length_b   1.000
_cell.length_c   1.000
_cell.angle_alpha   90.00
_cell.angle_beta   90.00
_cell.angle_gamma   90.00
#
_symmetry.space_group_name_H-M   'P 1'
#
loop_
_entity.id
_entity.type
_entity.pdbx_description
1 polymer ?
#
loop_
_entity_poly.entity_id
_entity_poly.type
_entity_poly.pdbx_seq_one_letter_code
_entity_poly.pdbx_strand_id
1 'polypeptide(L)'
;MAKPAFFDYPAFKKTKIPAVRVAHWKPVTVYTRWRWVVQAVIVLAFVIVPYMRWLKLDFTNDQYWLLGHEMSMVIALQAVVVLWFGTYFVNFFENYLVGRLLCGWICPWGLLNRLGMIINHLLRRHPRRALALVFSNLVFAIAATLVVMNWALDLSTLVNPQHAYFGWTWCILAGLTVLGFAILHKMGFTFCETICPFGMYLTVVTQKNSLRVVFDAGRACVDCGLCTQVCPMDLSPREMDFRDPMNGGFGQCILCGDCIDVCRKRMAPEGLPAPLRWNTEKNILPLLPPETRTNTTGLQP
;
A
#
# COMPACT_ATOMS: atom_id res chain seq x y z
N MET A 1 17.20 18.04 36.59
CA MET A 1 16.11 17.07 36.38
C MET A 1 16.73 15.69 36.22
N ALA A 2 16.59 14.86 37.25
CA ALA A 2 17.19 13.52 37.31
C ALA A 2 16.45 12.57 36.37
N LYS A 3 17.21 11.72 35.64
CA LYS A 3 16.65 10.63 34.83
C LYS A 3 15.86 9.69 35.77
N PRO A 4 14.57 9.42 35.51
CA PRO A 4 13.85 8.44 36.32
C PRO A 4 14.38 7.04 36.05
N ALA A 5 14.44 6.23 37.11
CA ALA A 5 14.78 4.81 37.07
C ALA A 5 13.70 4.07 36.29
N PHE A 6 14.01 3.73 35.04
CA PHE A 6 13.16 2.91 34.19
C PHE A 6 13.12 1.49 34.75
N PHE A 7 12.04 0.75 34.46
CA PHE A 7 12.15 -0.70 34.29
C PHE A 7 13.48 -0.98 33.61
N ASP A 8 14.35 -1.77 34.25
CA ASP A 8 15.57 -2.24 33.60
C ASP A 8 15.11 -3.08 32.41
N TYR A 9 14.94 -2.43 31.26
CA TYR A 9 15.17 -3.06 29.99
C TYR A 9 16.51 -3.76 30.19
N PRO A 10 16.61 -5.10 30.07
CA PRO A 10 17.87 -5.79 30.26
C PRO A 10 18.89 -5.02 29.45
N ALA A 11 19.90 -4.45 30.13
CA ALA A 11 20.75 -3.39 29.60
C ALA A 11 21.28 -3.82 28.25
N PHE A 12 20.58 -3.39 27.20
CA PHE A 12 20.82 -3.94 25.88
C PHE A 12 22.03 -3.18 25.40
N LYS A 13 23.20 -3.82 25.46
CA LYS A 13 24.37 -3.31 24.76
C LYS A 13 23.90 -3.09 23.34
N LYS A 14 23.94 -1.83 22.87
CA LYS A 14 23.69 -1.48 21.47
C LYS A 14 24.65 -2.32 20.64
N THR A 15 24.23 -3.51 20.22
CA THR A 15 24.91 -4.26 19.19
C THR A 15 24.86 -3.36 17.96
N LYS A 16 25.99 -3.19 17.27
CA LYS A 16 26.02 -2.45 16.01
C LYS A 16 24.84 -2.97 15.20
N ILE A 17 23.90 -2.08 14.84
CA ILE A 17 22.76 -2.45 14.00
C ILE A 17 23.39 -3.11 12.77
N PRO A 18 23.28 -4.45 12.61
CA PRO A 18 23.80 -5.06 11.41
C PRO A 18 23.09 -4.37 10.26
N ALA A 19 23.77 -4.13 9.14
CA ALA A 19 23.15 -3.53 7.97
C ALA A 19 22.09 -4.49 7.42
N VAL A 20 20.93 -4.56 8.08
CA VAL A 20 19.69 -5.00 7.49
C VAL A 20 19.47 -3.96 6.41
N ARG A 21 19.98 -4.22 5.20
CA ARG A 21 19.62 -3.44 4.03
C ARG A 21 18.11 -3.64 3.88
N VAL A 22 17.33 -2.72 4.44
CA VAL A 22 15.87 -2.68 4.38
C VAL A 22 15.48 -2.22 2.99
N ALA A 23 15.87 -3.01 2.01
CA ALA A 23 15.52 -2.87 0.63
C ALA A 23 14.04 -3.26 0.51
N HIS A 24 13.16 -2.28 0.33
CA HIS A 24 11.71 -2.48 0.14
C HIS A 24 11.38 -3.40 -1.07
N TRP A 25 12.39 -3.71 -1.89
CA TRP A 25 12.35 -4.49 -3.13
C TRP A 25 12.83 -5.93 -3.01
N LYS A 26 13.61 -6.28 -1.98
CA LYS A 26 13.94 -7.68 -1.78
C LYS A 26 12.70 -8.36 -1.17
N PRO A 27 12.32 -9.58 -1.59
CA PRO A 27 11.31 -10.39 -0.87
C PRO A 27 11.93 -10.87 0.44
N VAL A 28 12.21 -9.89 1.32
CA VAL A 28 12.91 -10.05 2.59
C VAL A 28 12.04 -10.84 3.58
N THR A 29 10.73 -10.89 3.32
CA THR A 29 9.74 -11.25 4.32
C THR A 29 8.54 -12.01 3.77
N VAL A 30 7.74 -12.60 4.67
CA VAL A 30 6.58 -13.42 4.34
C VAL A 30 5.48 -12.56 3.71
N TYR A 31 5.12 -11.41 4.31
CA TYR A 31 4.06 -10.56 3.78
C TYR A 31 4.43 -9.95 2.43
N THR A 32 5.70 -9.56 2.26
CA THR A 32 6.17 -9.02 0.97
C THR A 32 5.97 -10.03 -0.16
N ARG A 33 6.33 -11.31 0.05
CA ARG A 33 6.19 -12.36 -0.97
C ARG A 33 4.75 -12.59 -1.36
N TRP A 34 3.87 -12.83 -0.37
CA TRP A 34 2.46 -13.07 -0.63
C TRP A 34 1.78 -11.87 -1.29
N ARG A 35 2.13 -10.65 -0.88
CA ARG A 35 1.62 -9.43 -1.51
C ARG A 35 1.98 -9.35 -2.99
N TRP A 36 3.22 -9.67 -3.37
CA TRP A 36 3.60 -9.70 -4.80
C TRP A 36 2.80 -10.73 -5.60
N VAL A 37 2.51 -11.90 -5.00
CA VAL A 37 1.64 -12.90 -5.63
C VAL A 37 0.23 -12.37 -5.82
N VAL A 38 -0.38 -11.80 -4.77
CA VAL A 38 -1.73 -11.22 -4.85
C VAL A 38 -1.79 -10.11 -5.90
N GLN A 39 -0.83 -9.18 -5.88
CA GLN A 39 -0.78 -8.07 -6.83
C GLN A 39 -0.58 -8.54 -8.27
N ALA A 40 0.25 -9.56 -8.50
CA ALA A 40 0.42 -10.16 -9.82
C ALA A 40 -0.88 -10.82 -10.33
N VAL A 41 -1.58 -11.54 -9.45
CA VAL A 41 -2.89 -12.14 -9.78
C VAL A 41 -3.92 -11.07 -10.12
N ILE A 42 -3.97 -9.97 -9.36
CA ILE A 42 -4.88 -8.85 -9.64
C ILE A 42 -4.56 -8.21 -10.99
N VAL A 43 -3.30 -7.89 -11.27
CA VAL A 43 -2.90 -7.31 -12.57
C VAL A 43 -3.27 -8.26 -13.72
N LEU A 44 -3.01 -9.56 -13.55
CA LEU A 44 -3.37 -10.56 -14.54
C LEU A 44 -4.89 -10.61 -14.76
N ALA A 45 -5.69 -10.57 -13.69
CA ALA A 45 -7.15 -10.51 -13.77
C ALA A 45 -7.63 -9.24 -14.50
N PHE A 46 -7.02 -8.08 -14.23
CA PHE A 46 -7.34 -6.82 -14.92
C PHE A 46 -7.04 -6.87 -16.43
N VAL A 47 -6.11 -7.71 -16.88
CA VAL A 47 -5.83 -7.91 -18.31
C VAL A 47 -6.77 -8.96 -18.91
N ILE A 48 -6.97 -10.09 -18.21
CA ILE A 48 -7.72 -11.25 -18.71
C ILE A 48 -9.24 -10.96 -18.78
N VAL A 49 -9.81 -10.30 -17.78
CA VAL A 49 -11.27 -10.05 -17.70
C VAL A 49 -11.84 -9.36 -18.95
N PRO A 50 -11.30 -8.21 -19.41
CA PRO A 50 -11.75 -7.58 -20.64
C PRO A 50 -11.33 -8.36 -21.90
N TYR A 51 -10.17 -9.02 -21.88
CA TYR A 51 -9.70 -9.84 -23.02
C TYR A 51 -10.65 -11.00 -23.32
N MET A 52 -11.10 -11.70 -22.27
CA MET A 52 -12.10 -12.78 -22.33
C MET A 52 -13.53 -12.26 -22.51
N ARG A 53 -13.72 -10.94 -22.63
CA ARG A 53 -15.03 -10.27 -22.76
C ARG A 53 -16.00 -10.59 -21.63
N TRP A 54 -15.49 -10.89 -20.43
CA TRP A 54 -16.34 -11.03 -19.24
C TRP A 54 -16.87 -9.69 -18.74
N LEU A 55 -16.05 -8.64 -18.87
CA LEU A 55 -16.46 -7.27 -18.62
C LEU A 55 -15.63 -6.35 -19.52
N LYS A 56 -16.22 -5.89 -20.61
CA LYS A 56 -15.56 -4.99 -21.58
C LYS A 56 -16.57 -4.00 -22.12
N LEU A 57 -16.22 -2.71 -22.12
CA LEU A 57 -17.00 -1.67 -22.78
C LEU A 57 -16.22 -1.28 -24.02
N ASP A 58 -16.61 -1.73 -25.21
CA ASP A 58 -15.92 -1.36 -26.44
C ASP A 58 -16.66 -0.22 -27.13
N PHE A 59 -16.26 1.02 -26.83
CA PHE A 59 -16.84 2.21 -27.47
C PHE A 59 -16.40 2.38 -28.92
N THR A 60 -15.40 1.62 -29.40
CA THR A 60 -14.93 1.75 -30.79
C THR A 60 -15.86 1.02 -31.74
N ASN A 61 -16.36 -0.14 -31.32
CA ASN A 61 -17.20 -1.02 -32.13
C ASN A 61 -18.68 -1.02 -31.68
N ASP A 62 -19.06 -0.17 -30.72
CA ASP A 62 -20.37 -0.16 -30.05
C ASP A 62 -20.79 -1.52 -29.46
N GLN A 63 -19.81 -2.25 -28.89
CA GLN A 63 -20.04 -3.57 -28.30
C GLN A 63 -19.80 -3.54 -26.79
N TYR A 64 -20.83 -3.86 -26.01
CA TYR A 64 -20.73 -3.85 -24.55
C TYR A 64 -20.96 -5.26 -24.00
N TRP A 65 -19.92 -5.81 -23.39
CA TRP A 65 -19.92 -7.19 -22.91
C TRP A 65 -20.03 -7.23 -21.39
N LEU A 66 -21.04 -7.95 -20.89
CA LEU A 66 -21.24 -8.23 -19.48
C LEU A 66 -21.44 -9.74 -19.29
N LEU A 67 -20.58 -10.35 -18.50
CA LEU A 67 -20.52 -11.79 -18.25
C LEU A 67 -20.46 -12.64 -19.54
N GLY A 68 -19.80 -12.12 -20.59
CA GLY A 68 -19.69 -12.80 -21.88
C GLY A 68 -20.89 -12.64 -22.81
N HIS A 69 -21.91 -11.87 -22.41
CA HIS A 69 -23.06 -11.55 -23.25
C HIS A 69 -23.01 -10.09 -23.72
N GLU A 70 -23.36 -9.87 -24.98
CA GLU A 70 -23.52 -8.53 -25.54
C GLU A 70 -24.81 -7.90 -25.02
N MET A 71 -24.70 -6.67 -24.53
CA MET A 71 -25.78 -5.90 -23.90
C MET A 71 -25.93 -4.54 -24.58
N SER A 72 -27.10 -3.93 -24.41
CA SER A 72 -27.29 -2.55 -24.83
C SER A 72 -26.45 -1.58 -24.00
N MET A 73 -26.09 -0.44 -24.60
CA MET A 73 -25.29 0.62 -23.95
C MET A 73 -25.89 1.05 -22.60
N VAL A 74 -27.22 1.18 -22.52
CA VAL A 74 -27.92 1.62 -21.30
C VAL A 74 -27.72 0.62 -20.16
N ILE A 75 -27.87 -0.67 -20.44
CA ILE A 75 -27.70 -1.73 -19.43
C ILE A 75 -26.23 -1.80 -19.01
N ALA A 76 -25.30 -1.70 -19.96
CA ALA A 76 -23.87 -1.69 -19.67
C ALA A 76 -23.50 -0.52 -18.76
N LEU A 77 -24.01 0.69 -19.04
CA LEU A 77 -23.75 1.88 -18.21
C LEU A 77 -24.36 1.73 -16.81
N GLN A 78 -25.59 1.22 -16.70
CA GLN A 78 -26.22 0.91 -15.41
C GLN A 78 -25.39 -0.10 -14.62
N ALA A 79 -24.89 -1.15 -15.27
CA ALA A 79 -24.03 -2.14 -14.64
C ALA A 79 -22.73 -1.51 -14.12
N VAL A 80 -22.09 -0.62 -14.88
CA VAL A 80 -20.90 0.12 -14.42
C VAL A 80 -21.19 0.93 -13.17
N VAL A 81 -22.30 1.67 -13.15
CA VAL A 81 -22.72 2.48 -12.00
C VAL A 81 -22.95 1.59 -10.78
N VAL A 82 -23.70 0.49 -10.94
CA VAL A 82 -23.97 -0.47 -9.86
C VAL A 82 -22.68 -1.12 -9.35
N LEU A 83 -21.78 -1.53 -10.23
CA LEU A 83 -20.48 -2.10 -9.86
C LEU A 83 -19.60 -1.09 -9.12
N TRP A 84 -19.65 0.18 -9.52
CA TRP A 84 -18.90 1.25 -8.87
C TRP A 84 -19.41 1.48 -7.44
N PHE A 85 -20.72 1.68 -7.25
CA PHE A 85 -21.33 1.80 -5.92
C PHE A 85 -21.13 0.55 -5.08
N GLY A 86 -21.27 -0.64 -5.67
CA GLY A 86 -21.02 -1.92 -5.03
C GLY A 86 -19.57 -2.03 -4.54
N THR A 87 -18.61 -1.55 -5.34
CA THR A 87 -17.19 -1.51 -4.93
C THR A 87 -16.98 -0.58 -3.74
N TYR A 88 -17.57 0.61 -3.71
CA TYR A 88 -17.49 1.50 -2.53
C TYR A 88 -18.14 0.88 -1.30
N PHE A 89 -19.28 0.21 -1.47
CA PHE A 89 -19.98 -0.46 -0.40
C PHE A 89 -19.13 -1.60 0.18
N VAL A 90 -18.63 -2.51 -0.66
CA VAL A 90 -17.75 -3.60 -0.21
C VAL A 90 -16.50 -3.05 0.47
N ASN A 91 -15.86 -2.03 -0.11
CA ASN A 91 -14.69 -1.39 0.49
C ASN A 91 -15.00 -0.75 1.85
N PHE A 92 -16.19 -0.16 2.03
CA PHE A 92 -16.61 0.39 3.32
C PHE A 92 -16.67 -0.70 4.38
N PHE A 93 -17.39 -1.79 4.12
CA PHE A 93 -17.57 -2.86 5.10
C PHE A 93 -16.28 -3.61 5.38
N GLU A 94 -15.51 -3.94 4.34
CA GLU A 94 -14.20 -4.57 4.54
C GLU A 94 -13.29 -3.66 5.38
N ASN A 95 -13.25 -2.36 5.06
CA ASN A 95 -12.40 -1.43 5.78
C ASN A 95 -12.85 -1.19 7.23
N TYR A 96 -14.15 -1.16 7.45
CA TYR A 96 -14.72 -1.06 8.79
C TYR A 96 -14.30 -2.25 9.66
N LEU A 97 -14.33 -3.47 9.10
CA LEU A 97 -14.03 -4.72 9.81
C LEU A 97 -12.53 -5.03 9.91
N VAL A 98 -11.79 -4.85 8.82
CA VAL A 98 -10.41 -5.32 8.65
C VAL A 98 -9.43 -4.15 8.55
N GLY A 99 -9.86 -2.92 8.29
CA GLY A 99 -8.98 -1.78 8.05
C GLY A 99 -8.53 -1.71 6.58
N ARG A 100 -7.44 -0.98 6.27
CA ARG A 100 -7.08 -0.64 4.88
C ARG A 100 -6.28 -1.75 4.17
N LEU A 101 -6.74 -2.99 4.27
CA LEU A 101 -6.07 -4.16 3.69
C LEU A 101 -5.99 -4.07 2.16
N LEU A 102 -7.10 -3.68 1.52
CA LEU A 102 -7.18 -3.47 0.07
C LEU A 102 -6.07 -2.56 -0.46
N CYS A 103 -5.83 -1.43 0.20
CA CYS A 103 -4.80 -0.46 -0.21
C CYS A 103 -3.39 -1.09 -0.19
N GLY A 104 -3.13 -1.98 0.77
CA GLY A 104 -1.85 -2.67 0.91
C GLY A 104 -1.65 -3.84 -0.05
N TRP A 105 -2.72 -4.56 -0.40
CA TRP A 105 -2.65 -5.89 -1.01
C TRP A 105 -3.26 -6.01 -2.39
N ILE A 106 -4.40 -5.36 -2.64
CA ILE A 106 -5.19 -5.53 -3.87
C ILE A 106 -5.07 -4.32 -4.81
N CYS A 107 -4.91 -3.12 -4.25
CA CYS A 107 -4.91 -1.89 -5.02
C CYS A 107 -3.75 -1.85 -6.06
N PRO A 108 -4.06 -1.74 -7.37
CA PRO A 108 -3.03 -1.69 -8.41
C PRO A 108 -2.19 -0.41 -8.32
N TRP A 109 -2.76 0.67 -7.81
CA TRP A 109 -2.01 1.91 -7.55
C TRP A 109 -0.96 1.74 -6.45
N GLY A 110 -1.28 0.96 -5.41
CA GLY A 110 -0.33 0.61 -4.36
C GLY A 110 0.87 -0.19 -4.91
N LEU A 111 0.63 -1.09 -5.86
CA LEU A 111 1.70 -1.79 -6.60
C LEU A 111 2.58 -0.79 -7.37
N LEU A 112 1.98 0.12 -8.14
CA LEU A 112 2.71 1.12 -8.92
C LEU A 112 3.60 2.00 -8.03
N ASN A 113 3.08 2.50 -6.91
CA ASN A 113 3.86 3.29 -5.95
C ASN A 113 5.03 2.50 -5.35
N ARG A 114 4.84 1.20 -5.05
CA ARG A 114 5.96 0.34 -4.61
C ARG A 114 7.01 0.22 -5.69
N LEU A 115 6.62 -0.10 -6.93
CA LEU A 115 7.56 -0.19 -8.05
C LEU A 115 8.33 1.12 -8.25
N GLY A 116 7.65 2.27 -8.19
CA GLY A 116 8.27 3.60 -8.26
C GLY A 116 9.33 3.82 -7.18
N MET A 117 9.04 3.49 -5.91
CA MET A 117 10.02 3.56 -4.81
C MET A 117 11.24 2.65 -5.04
N ILE A 118 10.99 1.42 -5.52
CA ILE A 118 12.04 0.44 -5.80
C ILE A 118 12.98 0.95 -6.89
N ILE A 119 12.42 1.45 -7.98
CA ILE A 119 13.14 2.01 -9.11
C ILE A 119 13.94 3.24 -8.69
N ASN A 120 13.31 4.18 -7.97
CA ASN A 120 14.00 5.36 -7.44
C ASN A 120 15.19 5.00 -6.54
N HIS A 121 15.02 3.99 -5.69
CA HIS A 121 16.09 3.50 -4.82
C HIS A 121 17.24 2.86 -5.63
N LEU A 122 16.89 1.97 -6.56
CA LEU A 122 17.82 1.26 -7.44
C LEU A 122 18.67 2.21 -8.28
N LEU A 123 18.03 3.23 -8.85
CA LEU A 123 18.68 4.18 -9.75
C LEU A 123 19.33 5.37 -9.03
N ARG A 124 19.28 5.42 -7.69
CA ARG A 124 19.79 6.58 -6.92
C ARG A 124 21.24 6.95 -7.24
N ARG A 125 22.10 5.96 -7.53
CA ARG A 125 23.51 6.14 -7.87
C ARG A 125 23.84 5.86 -9.35
N HIS A 126 22.81 5.68 -10.19
CA HIS A 126 23.02 5.32 -11.59
C HIS A 126 23.48 6.53 -12.42
N PRO A 127 24.53 6.43 -13.25
CA PRO A 127 25.10 7.57 -13.98
C PRO A 127 24.11 8.20 -14.97
N ARG A 128 23.17 7.39 -15.51
CA ARG A 128 22.10 7.85 -16.41
C ARG A 128 20.73 7.86 -15.73
N ARG A 129 20.65 8.26 -14.46
CA ARG A 129 19.42 8.20 -13.66
C ARG A 129 18.23 8.85 -14.37
N ALA A 130 18.39 10.06 -14.90
CA ALA A 130 17.29 10.78 -15.55
C ALA A 130 16.71 10.00 -16.74
N LEU A 131 17.57 9.54 -17.66
CA LEU A 131 17.16 8.76 -18.82
C LEU A 131 16.46 7.46 -18.41
N ALA A 132 17.00 6.75 -17.42
CA ALA A 132 16.45 5.48 -17.00
C ALA A 132 15.15 5.63 -16.19
N LEU A 133 14.93 6.74 -15.48
CA LEU A 133 13.63 7.08 -14.91
C LEU A 133 12.60 7.37 -16.00
N VAL A 134 12.95 8.18 -17.00
CA VAL A 134 12.09 8.45 -18.17
C VAL A 134 11.71 7.15 -18.87
N PHE A 135 12.68 6.27 -19.13
CA PHE A 135 12.43 4.97 -19.74
C PHE A 135 11.51 4.10 -18.87
N SER A 136 11.77 3.99 -17.56
CA SER A 136 10.91 3.22 -16.67
C SER A 136 9.47 3.74 -16.65
N ASN A 137 9.31 5.07 -16.63
CA ASN A 137 8.02 5.71 -16.64
C ASN A 137 7.28 5.50 -17.97
N LEU A 138 8.00 5.54 -19.10
CA LEU A 138 7.43 5.25 -20.40
C LEU A 138 6.90 3.81 -20.47
N VAL A 139 7.67 2.84 -19.95
CA VAL A 139 7.23 1.44 -19.86
C VAL A 139 5.95 1.32 -19.01
N PHE A 140 5.89 2.00 -17.86
CA PHE A 140 4.66 2.01 -17.05
C PHE A 140 3.49 2.68 -17.74
N ALA A 141 3.72 3.82 -18.39
CA ALA A 141 2.66 4.56 -19.08
C ALA A 141 2.09 3.74 -20.23
N ILE A 142 2.94 3.07 -21.02
CA ILE A 142 2.51 2.15 -22.07
C ILE A 142 1.70 1.00 -21.46
N ALA A 143 2.22 0.32 -20.43
CA ALA A 143 1.50 -0.79 -19.78
C ALA A 143 0.15 -0.34 -19.20
N ALA A 144 0.11 0.79 -18.50
CA ALA A 144 -1.12 1.36 -17.94
C ALA A 144 -2.11 1.74 -19.04
N THR A 145 -1.64 2.32 -20.15
CA THR A 145 -2.49 2.67 -21.30
C THR A 145 -3.06 1.42 -21.93
N LEU A 146 -2.25 0.38 -22.17
CA LEU A 146 -2.74 -0.90 -22.69
C LEU A 146 -3.81 -1.51 -21.78
N VAL A 147 -3.59 -1.52 -20.46
CA VAL A 147 -4.58 -2.03 -19.50
C VAL A 147 -5.85 -1.18 -19.54
N VAL A 148 -5.77 0.14 -19.39
CA VAL A 148 -6.95 1.02 -19.35
C VAL A 148 -7.72 0.96 -20.66
N MET A 149 -7.04 1.00 -21.80
CA MET A 149 -7.67 0.96 -23.11
C MET A 149 -8.31 -0.39 -23.39
N ASN A 150 -7.73 -1.50 -22.93
CA ASN A 150 -8.34 -2.83 -23.10
C ASN A 150 -9.74 -2.93 -22.47
N TRP A 151 -10.02 -2.13 -21.44
CA TRP A 151 -11.36 -2.08 -20.81
C TRP A 151 -12.38 -1.24 -21.59
N ALA A 152 -11.92 -0.26 -22.38
CA ALA A 152 -12.77 0.80 -22.96
C ALA A 152 -12.77 0.86 -24.50
N LEU A 153 -11.74 0.37 -25.17
CA LEU A 153 -11.52 0.52 -26.60
C LEU A 153 -10.96 -0.77 -27.21
N ASP A 154 -11.03 -0.86 -28.53
CA ASP A 154 -10.25 -1.83 -29.28
C ASP A 154 -8.77 -1.40 -29.36
N LEU A 155 -7.85 -2.33 -29.11
CA LEU A 155 -6.41 -2.07 -29.15
C LEU A 155 -5.91 -1.73 -30.55
N SER A 156 -6.67 -2.05 -31.62
CA SER A 156 -6.37 -1.63 -32.98
C SER A 156 -6.24 -0.10 -33.13
N THR A 157 -6.94 0.66 -32.29
CA THR A 157 -6.90 2.13 -32.25
C THR A 157 -5.54 2.72 -31.88
N LEU A 158 -4.63 1.93 -31.28
CA LEU A 158 -3.26 2.36 -30.97
C LEU A 158 -2.35 2.39 -32.22
N VAL A 159 -2.64 1.54 -33.20
CA VAL A 159 -1.73 1.27 -34.32
C VAL A 159 -2.23 1.89 -35.61
N ASN A 160 -3.54 1.87 -35.86
CA ASN A 160 -4.10 2.32 -37.12
C ASN A 160 -4.49 3.82 -37.04
N PRO A 161 -3.77 4.72 -37.74
CA PRO A 161 -4.01 6.17 -37.68
C PRO A 161 -5.35 6.63 -38.26
N GLN A 162 -6.03 5.75 -39.00
CA GLN A 162 -7.30 6.06 -39.66
C GLN A 162 -8.50 5.97 -38.69
N HIS A 163 -8.32 5.38 -37.50
CA HIS A 163 -9.40 5.33 -36.51
C HIS A 163 -9.66 6.71 -35.89
N ALA A 164 -10.95 7.02 -35.69
CA ALA A 164 -11.39 8.29 -35.11
C ALA A 164 -10.80 8.58 -33.72
N TYR A 165 -10.52 7.53 -32.93
CA TYR A 165 -9.97 7.64 -31.58
C TYR A 165 -8.45 7.61 -31.50
N PHE A 166 -7.73 7.51 -32.63
CA PHE A 166 -6.27 7.43 -32.65
C PHE A 166 -5.63 8.63 -31.93
N GLY A 167 -6.03 9.86 -32.28
CA GLY A 167 -5.50 11.08 -31.66
C GLY A 167 -5.73 11.12 -30.14
N TRP A 168 -6.95 10.81 -29.70
CA TRP A 168 -7.31 10.75 -28.28
C TRP A 168 -6.48 9.73 -27.51
N THR A 169 -6.24 8.56 -28.10
CA THR A 169 -5.44 7.50 -27.48
C THR A 169 -4.01 7.97 -27.19
N TRP A 170 -3.37 8.65 -28.15
CA TRP A 170 -2.04 9.22 -27.98
C TRP A 170 -2.02 10.40 -27.00
N CYS A 171 -3.06 11.24 -26.97
CA CYS A 171 -3.22 12.28 -25.95
C CYS A 171 -3.32 11.68 -24.53
N ILE A 172 -4.07 10.58 -24.37
CA ILE A 172 -4.18 9.89 -23.08
C ILE A 172 -2.85 9.26 -22.69
N LEU A 173 -2.15 8.60 -23.61
CA LEU A 173 -0.81 8.04 -23.34
C LEU A 173 0.17 9.14 -22.89
N ALA A 174 0.17 10.29 -23.58
CA ALA A 174 1.00 11.43 -23.19
C ALA A 174 0.63 11.96 -21.79
N GLY A 175 -0.67 12.10 -21.51
CA GLY A 175 -1.19 12.49 -20.20
C GLY A 175 -0.79 11.51 -19.08
N LEU A 176 -0.98 10.21 -19.29
CA LEU A 176 -0.58 9.16 -18.37
C LEU A 176 0.94 9.10 -18.17
N THR A 177 1.72 9.43 -19.20
CA THR A 177 3.18 9.51 -19.07
C THR A 177 3.57 10.66 -18.14
N VAL A 178 3.01 11.85 -18.30
CA VAL A 178 3.29 13.00 -17.42
C VAL A 178 2.78 12.73 -16.00
N LEU A 179 1.56 12.22 -15.87
CA LEU A 179 0.93 11.90 -14.59
C LEU A 179 1.70 10.81 -13.84
N GLY A 180 2.05 9.71 -14.52
CA GLY A 180 2.85 8.62 -14.00
C GLY A 180 4.20 9.11 -13.50
N PHE A 181 4.84 10.05 -14.21
CA PHE A 181 6.12 10.58 -13.78
C PHE A 181 6.01 11.35 -12.46
N ALA A 182 4.99 12.22 -12.34
CA ALA A 182 4.74 12.98 -11.13
C ALA A 182 4.42 12.06 -9.94
N ILE A 183 3.51 11.11 -10.11
CA ILE A 183 3.10 10.23 -9.02
C ILE A 183 4.21 9.24 -8.66
N LEU A 184 4.73 8.47 -9.61
CA LEU A 184 5.60 7.34 -9.29
C LEU A 184 6.99 7.78 -8.81
N HIS A 185 7.49 8.89 -9.36
CA HIS A 185 8.85 9.31 -9.08
C HIS A 185 8.96 10.47 -8.09
N LYS A 186 7.95 11.33 -7.96
CA LYS A 186 7.97 12.44 -6.99
C LYS A 186 7.11 12.19 -5.76
N MET A 187 5.90 11.62 -5.90
CA MET A 187 4.96 11.50 -4.78
C MET A 187 5.00 10.14 -4.06
N GLY A 188 5.03 9.04 -4.80
CA GLY A 188 4.88 7.70 -4.26
C GLY A 188 3.61 7.56 -3.41
N PHE A 189 3.77 7.01 -2.21
CA PHE A 189 2.66 6.78 -1.28
C PHE A 189 2.08 8.06 -0.67
N THR A 190 2.75 9.21 -0.77
CA THR A 190 2.17 10.51 -0.38
C THR A 190 0.87 10.78 -1.14
N PHE A 191 0.74 10.33 -2.40
CA PHE A 191 -0.53 10.41 -3.12
C PHE A 191 -1.67 9.70 -2.39
N CYS A 192 -1.40 8.51 -1.81
CA CYS A 192 -2.40 7.72 -1.08
C CYS A 192 -2.82 8.36 0.25
N GLU A 193 -2.00 9.28 0.77
CA GLU A 193 -2.24 10.03 2.00
C GLU A 193 -2.95 11.36 1.72
N THR A 194 -2.56 12.09 0.67
CA THR A 194 -2.93 13.50 0.48
C THR A 194 -3.85 13.79 -0.71
N ILE A 195 -3.98 12.88 -1.67
CA ILE A 195 -4.78 13.13 -2.89
C ILE A 195 -5.84 12.06 -3.12
N CYS A 196 -5.53 10.79 -2.82
CA CYS A 196 -6.42 9.68 -3.12
C CYS A 196 -7.73 9.79 -2.32
N PRO A 197 -8.88 10.02 -2.98
CA PRO A 197 -10.16 10.17 -2.27
C PRO A 197 -10.56 8.89 -1.55
N PHE A 198 -10.26 7.72 -2.16
CA PHE A 198 -10.43 6.42 -1.51
C PHE A 198 -9.55 6.30 -0.25
N GLY A 199 -8.30 6.77 -0.31
CA GLY A 199 -7.38 6.71 0.83
C GLY A 199 -7.88 7.54 2.01
N MET A 200 -8.32 8.77 1.75
CA MET A 200 -8.88 9.65 2.78
C MET A 200 -10.16 9.09 3.38
N TYR A 201 -11.11 8.69 2.53
CA TYR A 201 -12.37 8.10 2.95
C TYR A 201 -12.16 6.88 3.87
N LEU A 202 -11.31 5.93 3.46
CA LEU A 202 -11.05 4.73 4.25
C LEU A 202 -10.24 5.02 5.53
N THR A 203 -9.51 6.13 5.61
CA THR A 203 -8.86 6.56 6.86
C THR A 203 -9.89 6.90 7.93
N VAL A 204 -10.99 7.54 7.53
CA VAL A 204 -12.09 7.92 8.43
C VAL A 204 -12.93 6.71 8.85
N VAL A 205 -13.14 5.77 7.93
CA VAL A 205 -13.97 4.57 8.18
C VAL A 205 -13.29 3.56 9.11
N THR A 206 -11.95 3.49 9.07
CA THR A 206 -11.17 2.51 9.84
C THR A 206 -11.38 2.67 11.35
N GLN A 207 -11.84 1.60 12.00
CA GLN A 207 -12.18 1.60 13.43
C GLN A 207 -11.05 1.08 14.33
N LYS A 208 -11.11 1.40 15.62
CA LYS A 208 -10.16 0.89 16.64
C LYS A 208 -10.16 -0.64 16.77
N ASN A 209 -11.31 -1.28 16.51
CA ASN A 209 -11.47 -2.74 16.61
C ASN A 209 -11.07 -3.48 15.32
N SER A 210 -10.68 -2.77 14.26
CA SER A 210 -10.22 -3.38 13.02
C SER A 210 -8.88 -4.10 13.18
N LEU A 211 -8.49 -4.91 12.20
CA LEU A 211 -7.15 -5.49 12.17
C LEU A 211 -6.11 -4.36 12.10
N ARG A 212 -5.18 -4.34 13.05
CA ARG A 212 -4.13 -3.31 13.12
C ARG A 212 -2.84 -3.87 13.68
N VAL A 213 -1.76 -3.15 13.39
CA VAL A 213 -0.44 -3.42 13.97
C VAL A 213 -0.38 -2.79 15.35
N VAL A 214 -0.08 -3.61 16.36
CA VAL A 214 0.08 -3.19 17.76
C VAL A 214 1.52 -3.38 18.21
N PHE A 215 1.94 -2.53 19.14
CA PHE A 215 3.23 -2.63 19.81
C PHE A 215 3.04 -3.24 21.21
N ASP A 216 3.60 -4.43 21.42
CA ASP A 216 3.56 -5.11 22.71
C ASP A 216 4.69 -4.62 23.62
N ALA A 217 4.34 -3.78 24.59
CA ALA A 217 5.25 -3.24 25.59
C ALA A 217 5.86 -4.33 26.51
N GLY A 218 5.25 -5.52 26.60
CA GLY A 218 5.78 -6.64 27.37
C GLY A 218 6.92 -7.38 26.67
N ARG A 219 7.22 -7.09 25.40
CA ARG A 219 8.32 -7.69 24.65
C ARG A 219 9.50 -6.74 24.54
N ALA A 220 10.71 -7.30 24.61
CA ALA A 220 11.93 -6.53 24.45
C ALA A 220 12.00 -5.84 23.08
N CYS A 221 12.42 -4.57 23.07
CA CYS A 221 12.66 -3.78 21.87
C CYS A 221 14.07 -3.18 21.93
N VAL A 222 14.87 -3.40 20.88
CA VAL A 222 16.25 -2.88 20.78
C VAL A 222 16.33 -1.46 20.17
N ASP A 223 15.19 -0.76 20.06
CA ASP A 223 15.08 0.62 19.55
C ASP A 223 15.83 0.90 18.23
N CYS A 224 15.79 -0.03 17.29
CA CYS A 224 16.55 0.07 16.03
C CYS A 224 15.96 1.02 14.98
N GLY A 225 14.70 1.46 15.13
CA GLY A 225 14.00 2.34 14.17
C GLY A 225 13.64 1.72 12.81
N LEU A 226 13.99 0.44 12.55
CA LEU A 226 13.77 -0.19 11.23
C LEU A 226 12.28 -0.27 10.83
N CYS A 227 11.37 -0.38 11.80
CA CYS A 227 9.93 -0.44 11.55
C CYS A 227 9.36 0.87 10.99
N THR A 228 9.87 2.03 11.43
CA THR A 228 9.51 3.35 10.89
C THR A 228 10.11 3.53 9.51
N GLN A 229 11.40 3.18 9.33
CA GLN A 229 12.10 3.33 8.05
C GLN A 229 11.52 2.50 6.90
N VAL A 230 10.87 1.37 7.20
CA VAL A 230 10.26 0.50 6.18
C VAL A 230 8.80 0.86 5.90
N CYS A 231 8.17 1.72 6.70
CA CYS A 231 6.76 2.02 6.55
C CYS A 231 6.55 2.91 5.30
N PRO A 232 5.83 2.45 4.26
CA PRO A 232 5.66 3.24 3.04
C PRO A 232 4.78 4.47 3.24
N MET A 233 4.01 4.51 4.33
CA MET A 233 3.11 5.61 4.70
C MET A 233 3.77 6.57 5.72
N ASP A 234 5.07 6.44 5.96
CA ASP A 234 5.84 7.27 6.92
C ASP A 234 5.24 7.32 8.36
N LEU A 235 4.59 6.22 8.76
CA LEU A 235 4.03 6.07 10.10
C LEU A 235 5.08 5.56 11.09
N SER A 236 4.91 5.87 12.38
CA SER A 236 5.68 5.28 13.48
C SER A 236 4.91 4.11 14.10
N PRO A 237 5.18 2.83 13.74
CA PRO A 237 4.33 1.71 14.13
C PRO A 237 4.25 1.45 15.64
N ARG A 238 5.18 2.02 16.41
CA ARG A 238 5.23 1.94 17.87
C ARG A 238 4.24 2.87 18.56
N GLU A 239 3.86 3.95 17.87
CA GLU A 239 3.07 5.04 18.43
C GLU A 239 1.68 5.15 17.79
N MET A 240 1.39 4.36 16.74
CA MET A 240 0.15 4.46 15.96
C MET A 240 -1.12 4.36 16.80
N ASP A 241 -1.12 3.56 17.87
CA ASP A 241 -2.28 3.40 18.74
C ASP A 241 -2.49 4.58 19.72
N PHE A 242 -1.48 5.42 19.91
CA PHE A 242 -1.52 6.59 20.81
C PHE A 242 -1.69 7.91 20.05
N ARG A 243 -1.53 7.88 18.73
CA ARG A 243 -1.77 9.04 17.87
C ARG A 243 -3.24 9.12 17.46
N ASP A 244 -3.63 10.28 16.98
CA ASP A 244 -4.94 10.46 16.36
C ASP A 244 -5.11 9.47 15.19
N PRO A 245 -6.21 8.70 15.12
CA PRO A 245 -6.41 7.68 14.08
C PRO A 245 -6.23 8.21 12.66
N MET A 246 -6.59 9.47 12.42
CA MET A 246 -6.56 10.10 11.10
C MET A 246 -5.22 10.79 10.80
N ASN A 247 -4.47 11.20 11.82
CA ASN A 247 -3.23 11.96 11.70
C ASN A 247 -2.04 11.20 12.32
N GLY A 248 -1.41 10.32 11.53
CA GLY A 248 -0.27 9.51 11.95
C GLY A 248 -0.63 8.28 12.79
N GLY A 249 -1.91 7.99 12.98
CA GLY A 249 -2.42 6.82 13.68
C GLY A 249 -2.75 5.63 12.77
N PHE A 250 -3.41 4.63 13.35
CA PHE A 250 -3.71 3.36 12.68
C PHE A 250 -4.63 3.48 11.46
N GLY A 251 -5.45 4.54 11.34
CA GLY A 251 -6.33 4.75 10.18
C GLY A 251 -5.58 5.03 8.88
N GLN A 252 -4.34 5.52 8.96
CA GLN A 252 -3.47 5.69 7.79
C GLN A 252 -2.71 4.41 7.40
N CYS A 253 -2.72 3.39 8.27
CA CYS A 253 -1.99 2.14 8.04
C CYS A 253 -2.66 1.30 6.95
N ILE A 254 -1.93 1.03 5.86
CA ILE A 254 -2.40 0.18 4.74
C ILE A 254 -2.23 -1.33 5.00
N LEU A 255 -1.99 -1.75 6.25
CA LEU A 255 -1.88 -3.16 6.68
C LEU A 255 -0.95 -4.02 5.83
N CYS A 256 0.17 -3.45 5.42
CA CYS A 256 1.10 -4.09 4.50
C CYS A 256 2.03 -5.13 5.15
N GLY A 257 2.14 -5.13 6.48
CA GLY A 257 2.94 -6.07 7.27
C GLY A 257 4.46 -5.88 7.25
N ASP A 258 4.98 -4.93 6.45
CA ASP A 258 6.43 -4.72 6.26
C ASP A 258 7.15 -4.43 7.61
N CYS A 259 6.51 -3.70 8.52
CA CYS A 259 7.05 -3.36 9.84
C CYS A 259 7.12 -4.55 10.81
N ILE A 260 6.12 -5.45 10.80
CA ILE A 260 6.11 -6.67 11.63
C ILE A 260 7.23 -7.60 11.19
N ASP A 261 7.37 -7.78 9.89
CA ASP A 261 8.37 -8.68 9.35
C ASP A 261 9.81 -8.20 9.59
N VAL A 262 10.10 -6.91 9.38
CA VAL A 262 11.44 -6.38 9.66
C VAL A 262 11.76 -6.46 11.16
N CYS A 263 10.75 -6.27 12.01
CA CYS A 263 10.88 -6.41 13.45
C CYS A 263 11.25 -7.85 13.82
N ARG A 264 10.50 -8.85 13.31
CA ARG A 264 10.81 -10.28 13.51
C ARG A 264 12.21 -10.64 13.03
N LYS A 265 12.60 -10.18 11.86
CA LYS A 265 13.94 -10.44 11.30
C LYS A 265 15.05 -9.83 12.16
N ARG A 266 14.85 -8.63 12.71
CA ARG A 266 15.84 -7.99 13.58
C ARG A 266 15.92 -8.64 14.95
N MET A 267 14.81 -9.11 15.52
CA MET A 267 14.80 -9.73 16.85
C MET A 267 15.29 -11.18 16.84
N ALA A 268 15.21 -11.88 15.70
CA ALA A 268 15.62 -13.29 15.58
C ALA A 268 17.09 -13.58 16.00
N PRO A 269 18.11 -12.79 15.61
CA PRO A 269 19.48 -12.96 16.11
C PRO A 269 19.64 -12.80 17.62
N GLU A 270 18.73 -12.08 18.27
CA GLU A 270 18.73 -11.89 19.73
C GLU A 270 17.99 -13.03 20.46
N GLY A 271 17.38 -13.96 19.73
CA GLY A 271 16.56 -15.04 20.31
C GLY A 271 15.26 -14.56 20.96
N LEU A 272 14.81 -13.34 20.63
CA LEU A 272 13.67 -12.67 21.30
C LEU A 272 12.45 -12.56 20.37
N PRO A 273 11.22 -12.60 20.92
CA PRO A 273 10.01 -12.38 20.13
C PRO A 273 9.88 -10.92 19.69
N ALA A 274 9.31 -10.70 18.51
CA ALA A 274 9.09 -9.35 17.96
C ALA A 274 8.02 -8.59 18.76
N PRO A 275 8.26 -7.33 19.19
CA PRO A 275 7.25 -6.52 19.85
C PRO A 275 6.12 -6.05 18.93
N LEU A 276 6.38 -5.87 17.63
CA LEU A 276 5.33 -5.53 16.66
C LEU A 276 4.61 -6.78 16.17
N ARG A 277 3.27 -6.76 16.23
CA ARG A 277 2.40 -7.87 15.82
C ARG A 277 0.99 -7.40 15.46
N TRP A 278 0.16 -8.32 14.94
CA TRP A 278 -1.26 -8.04 14.72
C TRP A 278 -2.03 -8.09 16.03
N ASN A 279 -3.08 -7.28 16.15
CA ASN A 279 -3.97 -7.26 17.32
C ASN A 279 -4.78 -8.55 17.53
N THR A 280 -4.79 -9.46 16.56
CA THR A 280 -5.48 -10.76 16.63
C THR A 280 -4.62 -11.87 17.26
N GLU A 281 -3.32 -11.64 17.47
CA GLU A 281 -2.44 -12.63 18.10
C GLU A 281 -2.69 -12.73 19.62
N LYS A 282 -2.61 -13.95 20.19
CA LYS A 282 -2.92 -14.20 21.62
C LYS A 282 -1.99 -13.44 22.58
N ASN A 283 -2.47 -13.21 23.81
CA ASN A 283 -1.71 -12.62 24.94
C ASN A 283 -1.14 -11.23 24.65
N ILE A 284 -1.92 -10.33 24.06
CA ILE A 284 -1.55 -8.91 23.94
C ILE A 284 -1.81 -8.24 25.28
N LEU A 285 -0.74 -7.82 25.95
CA LEU A 285 -0.86 -6.90 27.08
C LEU A 285 -1.40 -5.56 26.55
N PRO A 286 -2.40 -4.97 27.23
CA PRO A 286 -2.95 -3.69 26.82
C PRO A 286 -1.85 -2.63 26.76
N LEU A 287 -1.94 -1.80 25.72
CA LEU A 287 -1.05 -0.68 25.46
C LEU A 287 -1.04 0.26 26.67
N LEU A 288 0.11 0.42 27.32
CA LEU A 288 0.31 1.50 28.28
C LEU A 288 0.63 2.78 27.48
N PRO A 289 -0.11 3.88 27.69
CA PRO A 289 0.19 5.14 27.02
C PRO A 289 1.64 5.57 27.31
N PRO A 290 2.31 6.25 26.36
CA PRO A 290 3.69 6.71 26.53
C PRO A 290 3.87 7.67 27.72
N GLU A 291 2.75 8.11 28.34
CA GLU A 291 2.65 8.99 29.50
C GLU A 291 2.05 8.38 30.78
N THR A 292 1.77 7.07 30.89
CA THR A 292 1.64 6.45 32.23
C THR A 292 3.03 6.26 32.85
N ARG A 293 3.67 7.41 33.10
CA ARG A 293 4.84 7.64 33.95
C ARG A 293 4.39 8.38 35.22
N THR A 294 3.18 8.11 35.70
CA THR A 294 2.66 8.66 36.95
C THR A 294 2.77 7.62 38.06
N ASN A 295 3.76 7.84 38.91
CA ASN A 295 3.82 7.51 40.33
C ASN A 295 2.84 6.44 40.83
N THR A 296 3.32 5.20 40.89
CA THR A 296 2.91 4.24 41.91
C THR A 296 4.12 3.83 42.74
N THR A 297 4.79 4.82 43.34
CA THR A 297 5.57 4.63 44.56
C THR A 297 4.84 5.35 45.69
N GLY A 298 3.73 4.75 46.12
CA GLY A 298 3.22 4.89 47.48
C GLY A 298 3.73 3.73 48.30
N LEU A 299 5.04 3.66 48.55
CA LEU A 299 5.55 2.99 49.73
C LEU A 299 5.65 4.09 50.78
N GLN A 300 4.62 4.14 51.64
CA GLN A 300 4.64 4.85 52.91
C GLN A 300 5.39 3.97 53.96
N PRO A 301 5.91 4.60 55.03
CA PRO A 301 7.11 4.18 55.76
C PRO A 301 7.02 2.83 56.47
#